data_AF-A0A7D6CHE4-F1
#
_entry.id   AF-A0A7D6CHE4-F1
#
_cell.length_a   1.000
_cell.length_b   1.000
_cell.length_c   1.000
_cell.angle_alpha   90.00
_cell.angle_beta   90.00
_cell.angle_gamma   90.00
#
_symmetry.space_group_name_H-M   'P 1'
#
loop_
_entity.id
_entity.type
_entity.pdbx_description
1 polymer ?
#
loop_
_entity_poly.entity_id
_entity_poly.type
_entity_poly.pdbx_seq_one_letter_code
_entity_poly.pdbx_strand_id
1 'polypeptide(L)'
;MPGRVASVLLWLLVVFVGVQFGAGLYEKIVVVPLWDSVPPRDVLAAMERSGMYNAGRVFWPFVSPVVALLAVANIVAWRGNRANRHWVLGAGIIMLGYAIFSYSYFVPQMLMLQSSAGSWPESKISATVQWWTSLNYLRMLLGAAGWSCALRALSLAAAANGRG
;
A
#
# COMPACT_ATOMS: atom_id res chain seq x y z
N MET A 1 -0.48 -27.81 13.20
CA MET A 1 -1.07 -27.31 11.95
C MET A 1 -1.59 -25.90 12.18
N PRO A 2 -1.26 -24.92 11.32
CA PRO A 2 -2.02 -23.68 11.34
C PRO A 2 -3.49 -23.98 11.10
N GLY A 3 -4.38 -23.33 11.85
CA GLY A 3 -5.81 -23.49 11.64
C GLY A 3 -6.13 -23.09 10.20
N ARG A 4 -7.01 -23.84 9.50
CA ARG A 4 -7.35 -23.59 8.08
C ARG A 4 -7.64 -22.11 7.80
N VAL A 5 -8.32 -21.44 8.74
CA VAL A 5 -8.60 -20.00 8.69
C VAL A 5 -7.33 -19.15 8.65
N ALA A 6 -6.34 -19.39 9.53
CA ALA A 6 -5.10 -18.63 9.58
C ALA A 6 -4.27 -18.78 8.29
N SER A 7 -4.29 -19.97 7.67
CA SER A 7 -3.65 -20.20 6.38
C SER A 7 -4.32 -19.44 5.24
N VAL A 8 -5.66 -19.42 5.20
CA VAL A 8 -6.42 -18.66 4.21
C VAL A 8 -6.18 -17.15 4.38
N LEU A 9 -6.21 -16.65 5.62
CA LEU A 9 -5.93 -15.24 5.90
C LEU A 9 -4.53 -14.81 5.46
N LEU A 10 -3.51 -15.66 5.68
CA LEU A 10 -2.15 -15.37 5.22
C LEU A 10 -2.06 -15.36 3.70
N TRP A 11 -2.70 -16.32 3.02
CA TRP A 11 -2.77 -16.36 1.55
C TRP A 11 -3.43 -15.10 0.98
N LEU A 12 -4.58 -14.71 1.52
CA LEU A 12 -5.28 -13.49 1.11
C LEU A 12 -4.42 -12.26 1.34
N LEU A 13 -3.73 -12.17 2.49
CA LEU A 13 -2.82 -11.06 2.76
C LEU A 13 -1.70 -10.99 1.71
N VAL A 14 -1.05 -12.11 1.39
CA VAL A 14 0.01 -12.14 0.36
C VAL A 14 -0.50 -11.65 -1.00
N VAL A 15 -1.67 -12.12 -1.42
CA VAL A 15 -2.25 -11.74 -2.73
C VAL A 15 -2.61 -10.25 -2.75
N PHE A 16 -3.36 -9.77 -1.76
CA PHE A 16 -3.83 -8.39 -1.74
C PHE A 16 -2.70 -7.38 -1.51
N VAL A 17 -1.71 -7.70 -0.67
CA VAL A 17 -0.51 -6.87 -0.51
C VAL A 17 0.30 -6.86 -1.82
N GLY A 18 0.41 -7.98 -2.52
CA GLY A 18 1.07 -8.05 -3.82
C GLY A 18 0.39 -7.18 -4.88
N VAL A 19 -0.94 -7.25 -4.98
CA VAL A 19 -1.74 -6.39 -5.87
C VAL A 19 -1.54 -4.90 -5.52
N GLN A 20 -1.65 -4.57 -4.23
CA GLN A 20 -1.52 -3.19 -3.77
C GLN A 20 -0.10 -2.63 -4.00
N PHE A 21 0.92 -3.42 -3.67
CA PHE A 21 2.31 -3.02 -3.86
C PHE A 21 2.66 -2.90 -5.34
N GLY A 22 2.25 -3.86 -6.16
CA GLY A 22 2.44 -3.83 -7.61
C GLY A 22 1.79 -2.62 -8.27
N ALA A 23 0.55 -2.30 -7.91
CA ALA A 23 -0.14 -1.10 -8.38
C ALA A 23 0.57 0.18 -7.90
N GLY A 24 1.01 0.24 -6.65
CA GLY A 24 1.79 1.37 -6.13
C GLY A 24 3.14 1.56 -6.83
N LEU A 25 3.79 0.46 -7.23
CA LEU A 25 5.03 0.50 -8.00
C LEU A 25 4.79 1.00 -9.42
N TYR A 26 3.74 0.49 -10.08
CA TYR A 26 3.30 0.98 -11.39
C TYR A 26 2.98 2.48 -11.34
N GLU A 27 2.21 2.93 -10.36
CA GLU A 27 1.91 4.34 -10.19
C GLU A 27 3.19 5.16 -10.02
N LYS A 28 4.09 4.74 -9.13
CA LYS A 28 5.33 5.47 -8.87
C LYS A 28 6.23 5.59 -10.10
N ILE A 29 6.37 4.53 -10.89
CA ILE A 29 7.31 4.48 -12.02
C ILE A 29 6.70 5.07 -13.29
N VAL A 30 5.40 4.85 -13.51
CA VAL A 30 4.74 5.17 -14.78
C VAL A 30 3.82 6.38 -14.64
N VAL A 31 2.95 6.41 -13.63
CA VAL A 31 1.88 7.42 -13.52
C VAL A 31 2.39 8.73 -12.91
N VAL A 32 3.13 8.67 -11.80
CA VAL A 32 3.64 9.83 -11.06
C VAL A 32 4.51 10.74 -11.93
N PRO A 33 5.46 10.23 -12.74
CA PRO A 33 6.28 11.09 -13.59
C PRO A 33 5.49 11.88 -14.63
N LEU A 34 4.29 11.42 -15.02
CA LEU A 34 3.44 12.12 -16.00
C LEU A 34 2.88 13.45 -15.48
N TRP A 35 2.85 13.65 -14.15
CA TRP A 35 2.31 14.86 -13.54
C TRP A 35 3.25 15.54 -12.53
N ASP A 36 4.26 14.84 -12.01
CA ASP A 36 5.30 15.43 -11.14
C ASP A 36 6.32 16.27 -11.92
N SER A 37 6.50 15.98 -13.22
CA SER A 37 7.49 16.64 -14.07
C SER A 37 6.99 17.90 -14.80
N VAL A 38 5.69 18.19 -14.73
CA VAL A 38 5.08 19.35 -15.42
C VAL A 38 5.13 20.60 -14.54
N PRO A 39 5.00 21.81 -15.11
CA PRO A 39 4.89 23.04 -14.33
C PRO A 39 3.74 22.96 -13.31
N PRO A 40 3.87 23.57 -12.11
CA PRO A 40 2.86 23.45 -11.04
C PRO A 40 1.43 23.80 -11.47
N ARG A 41 1.26 24.79 -12.36
CA ARG A 41 -0.03 25.18 -12.95
C ARG A 41 -0.71 24.09 -13.78
N ASP A 42 0.05 23.14 -14.33
CA ASP A 42 -0.42 22.11 -15.25
C ASP A 42 -0.62 20.74 -14.56
N VAL A 43 -0.19 20.61 -13.29
CA VAL A 43 -0.22 19.35 -12.51
C VAL A 43 -1.60 18.73 -12.48
N LEU A 44 -2.66 19.50 -12.22
CA LEU A 44 -4.02 18.97 -12.11
C LEU A 44 -4.51 18.34 -13.44
N ALA A 45 -4.31 19.06 -14.54
CA ALA A 45 -4.66 18.56 -15.87
C ALA A 45 -3.84 17.32 -16.25
N ALA A 46 -2.56 17.27 -15.86
CA ALA A 46 -1.72 16.09 -16.06
C ALA A 46 -2.18 14.89 -15.20
N MET A 47 -2.58 15.11 -13.95
CA MET A 47 -3.13 14.08 -13.07
C MET A 47 -4.42 13.47 -13.60
N GLU A 48 -5.32 14.27 -14.18
CA GLU A 48 -6.55 13.79 -14.83
C GLU A 48 -6.24 12.87 -16.02
N ARG A 49 -5.26 13.24 -16.85
CA ARG A 49 -4.88 12.48 -18.06
C ARG A 49 -4.04 11.23 -17.75
N SER A 50 -3.31 11.22 -16.65
CA SER A 50 -2.42 10.10 -16.26
C SER A 50 -3.17 8.90 -15.66
N GLY A 51 -4.46 9.04 -15.35
CA GLY A 51 -5.26 8.01 -14.68
C GLY A 51 -5.18 8.02 -13.14
N MET A 52 -4.35 8.88 -12.55
CA MET A 52 -4.20 9.03 -11.09
C MET A 52 -5.53 9.32 -10.39
N TYR A 53 -6.36 10.17 -11.00
CA TYR A 53 -7.67 10.54 -10.47
C TYR A 53 -8.63 9.33 -10.39
N ASN A 54 -8.64 8.48 -11.42
CA ASN A 54 -9.51 7.31 -11.45
C ASN A 54 -9.00 6.21 -10.51
N ALA A 55 -7.69 5.99 -10.46
CA ALA A 55 -7.08 5.05 -9.52
C ALA A 55 -7.41 5.41 -8.07
N GLY A 56 -7.31 6.69 -7.70
CA GLY A 56 -7.62 7.19 -6.36
C GLY A 56 -9.09 7.03 -5.93
N ARG A 57 -10.03 6.97 -6.86
CA ARG A 57 -11.48 6.87 -6.58
C ARG A 57 -12.05 5.46 -6.69
N VAL A 58 -11.43 4.60 -7.51
CA VAL A 58 -11.96 3.27 -7.81
C VAL A 58 -11.09 2.18 -7.20
N PHE A 59 -9.80 2.18 -7.53
CA PHE A 59 -8.89 1.09 -7.17
C PHE A 59 -8.45 1.16 -5.70
N TRP A 60 -7.91 2.31 -5.26
CA TRP A 60 -7.36 2.45 -3.91
C TRP A 60 -8.39 2.28 -2.79
N PRO A 61 -9.62 2.84 -2.90
CA PRO A 61 -10.66 2.63 -1.91
C PRO A 61 -11.16 1.18 -1.83
N PHE A 62 -10.97 0.38 -2.88
CA PHE A 62 -11.27 -1.05 -2.86
C PHE A 62 -10.16 -1.86 -2.20
N VAL A 63 -8.91 -1.71 -2.66
CA VAL A 63 -7.81 -2.59 -2.24
C VAL A 63 -7.29 -2.28 -0.83
N SER A 64 -7.20 -0.99 -0.48
CA SER A 64 -6.50 -0.55 0.74
C SER A 64 -7.22 -0.93 2.04
N PRO A 65 -8.56 -0.78 2.16
CA PRO A 65 -9.27 -1.25 3.35
C PRO A 65 -9.16 -2.77 3.52
N VAL A 66 -9.23 -3.52 2.42
CA VAL A 66 -9.12 -4.98 2.46
C VAL A 66 -7.75 -5.41 3.00
N VAL A 67 -6.66 -4.79 2.54
CA VAL A 67 -5.32 -5.05 3.09
C VAL A 67 -5.22 -4.68 4.56
N ALA A 68 -5.78 -3.53 4.97
CA ALA A 68 -5.76 -3.13 6.38
C ALA A 68 -6.50 -4.14 7.28
N LEU A 69 -7.68 -4.59 6.85
CA LEU A 69 -8.46 -5.61 7.57
C LEU A 69 -7.73 -6.96 7.62
N LEU A 70 -7.14 -7.39 6.50
CA LEU A 70 -6.34 -8.62 6.45
C LEU A 70 -5.10 -8.54 7.33
N ALA A 71 -4.46 -7.36 7.43
CA ALA A 71 -3.33 -7.14 8.31
C ALA A 71 -3.73 -7.31 9.78
N VAL A 72 -4.84 -6.68 10.21
CA VAL A 72 -5.40 -6.86 11.56
C VAL A 72 -5.80 -8.31 11.81
N ALA A 73 -6.49 -8.96 10.87
CA ALA A 73 -6.90 -10.35 11.00
C ALA A 73 -5.71 -11.30 11.18
N ASN A 74 -4.61 -11.09 10.45
CA ASN A 74 -3.38 -11.87 10.60
C ASN A 74 -2.65 -11.56 11.92
N ILE A 75 -2.68 -10.31 12.40
CA ILE A 75 -2.18 -9.96 13.73
C ILE A 75 -2.98 -10.72 14.80
N VAL A 76 -4.31 -10.78 14.71
CA VAL A 76 -5.14 -11.48 15.70
C VAL A 76 -4.95 -13.01 15.60
N ALA A 77 -4.88 -13.56 14.39
CA ALA A 77 -4.73 -14.98 14.13
C ALA A 77 -3.30 -15.52 14.33
N TRP A 78 -2.34 -14.69 14.75
CA TRP A 78 -0.91 -15.01 14.80
C TRP A 78 -0.56 -16.27 15.59
N ARG A 79 -1.30 -16.57 16.67
CA ARG A 79 -1.06 -17.76 17.53
C ARG A 79 -1.34 -19.07 16.80
N GLY A 80 -2.18 -19.04 15.76
CA GLY A 80 -2.42 -20.20 14.90
C GLY A 80 -1.18 -20.61 14.09
N ASN A 81 -0.24 -19.70 13.88
CA ASN A 81 0.88 -19.83 12.96
C ASN A 81 2.20 -20.15 13.71
N ARG A 82 2.25 -21.22 14.53
CA ARG A 82 3.37 -21.49 15.46
C ARG A 82 4.78 -21.48 14.81
N ALA A 83 4.93 -22.02 13.60
CA ALA A 83 6.24 -22.14 12.94
C ALA A 83 6.75 -20.83 12.32
N ASN A 84 5.87 -19.88 12.03
CA ASN A 84 6.15 -18.67 11.25
C ASN A 84 5.55 -17.40 11.90
N ARG A 85 5.18 -17.48 13.18
CA ARG A 85 4.45 -16.45 13.94
C ARG A 85 5.07 -15.05 13.87
N HIS A 86 6.40 -14.96 13.92
CA HIS A 86 7.13 -13.69 13.89
C HIS A 86 7.02 -13.01 12.53
N TRP A 87 7.01 -13.80 11.45
CA TRP A 87 6.83 -13.28 10.09
C TRP A 87 5.39 -12.85 9.81
N VAL A 88 4.40 -13.59 10.34
CA VAL A 88 2.98 -13.21 10.25
C VAL A 88 2.74 -11.91 11.00
N LEU A 89 3.26 -11.78 12.24
CA LEU A 89 3.17 -10.54 13.01
C LEU A 89 3.89 -9.39 12.31
N GLY A 90 5.10 -9.61 11.80
CA GLY A 90 5.86 -8.60 11.05
C GLY A 90 5.08 -8.09 9.84
N ALA A 91 4.54 -9.00 9.02
CA ALA A 91 3.72 -8.65 7.86
C ALA A 91 2.50 -7.82 8.26
N GLY A 92 1.74 -8.28 9.27
CA GLY A 92 0.55 -7.60 9.74
C GLY A 92 0.85 -6.21 10.32
N ILE A 93 1.86 -6.09 11.19
CA ILE A 93 2.24 -4.81 11.83
C ILE A 93 2.74 -3.81 10.79
N ILE A 94 3.61 -4.25 9.86
CA ILE A 94 4.13 -3.36 8.81
C ILE A 94 2.99 -2.90 7.90
N MET A 95 2.08 -3.79 7.49
CA MET A 95 0.97 -3.40 6.60
C MET A 95 -0.09 -2.57 7.32
N LEU A 96 -0.29 -2.76 8.62
CA LEU A 96 -1.12 -1.86 9.43
C LEU A 96 -0.49 -0.47 9.52
N GLY A 97 0.82 -0.39 9.75
CA GLY A 97 1.59 0.86 9.71
C GLY A 97 1.51 1.55 8.35
N TYR A 98 1.66 0.79 7.26
CA TYR A 98 1.44 1.27 5.89
C TYR A 98 0.05 1.88 5.72
N ALA A 99 -1.00 1.19 6.21
CA ALA A 99 -2.37 1.66 6.08
C ALA A 99 -2.58 2.96 6.86
N ILE A 100 -2.15 3.01 8.12
CA ILE A 100 -2.22 4.22 8.96
C ILE A 100 -1.49 5.37 8.27
N PHE A 101 -0.27 5.15 7.77
CA PHE A 101 0.51 6.16 7.07
C PHE A 101 -0.16 6.66 5.78
N SER A 102 -0.80 5.74 5.04
CA SER A 102 -1.50 6.09 3.80
C SER A 102 -2.77 6.90 4.08
N TYR A 103 -3.56 6.52 5.07
CA TYR A 103 -4.81 7.21 5.40
C TYR A 103 -4.61 8.49 6.20
N SER A 104 -3.51 8.64 6.94
CA SER A 104 -3.21 9.87 7.68
C SER A 104 -2.65 10.97 6.78
N TYR A 105 -1.95 10.61 5.70
CA TYR A 105 -1.26 11.57 4.84
C TYR A 105 -1.60 11.41 3.35
N PHE A 106 -1.32 10.26 2.72
CA PHE A 106 -1.41 10.13 1.25
C PHE A 106 -2.80 10.35 0.68
N VAL A 107 -3.80 9.68 1.26
CA VAL A 107 -5.21 9.78 0.82
C VAL A 107 -5.74 11.20 0.98
N PRO A 108 -5.70 11.83 2.17
CA PRO A 108 -6.23 13.17 2.33
C PRO A 108 -5.48 14.21 1.48
N GLN A 109 -4.15 14.12 1.39
CA GLN A 109 -3.37 15.07 0.59
C GLN A 109 -3.66 14.93 -0.91
N MET A 110 -3.81 13.70 -1.42
CA MET A 110 -4.18 13.47 -2.81
C MET A 110 -5.57 14.03 -3.13
N LEU A 111 -6.54 13.84 -2.24
CA LEU A 111 -7.88 14.40 -2.40
C LEU A 111 -7.86 15.92 -2.38
N MET A 112 -7.13 16.54 -1.45
CA MET A 112 -7.00 18.00 -1.39
C MET A 112 -6.32 18.58 -2.62
N LEU A 113 -5.27 17.92 -3.12
CA LEU A 113 -4.57 18.32 -4.34
C LEU A 113 -5.53 18.25 -5.54
N GLN A 114 -6.26 17.15 -5.69
CA GLN A 114 -7.22 16.97 -6.78
C GLN A 114 -8.41 17.93 -6.71
N SER A 115 -8.91 18.26 -5.52
CA SER A 115 -10.10 19.11 -5.35
C SER A 115 -9.81 20.60 -5.34
N SER A 116 -8.59 21.01 -4.99
CA SER A 116 -8.33 22.40 -4.59
C SER A 116 -7.03 22.99 -5.12
N ALA A 117 -6.19 22.23 -5.82
CA ALA A 117 -4.93 22.77 -6.36
C ALA A 117 -5.14 23.97 -7.29
N GLY A 118 -6.25 24.03 -8.04
CA GLY A 118 -6.54 25.14 -8.94
C GLY A 118 -6.67 26.51 -8.26
N SER A 119 -6.90 26.56 -6.95
CA SER A 119 -6.96 27.80 -6.17
C SER A 119 -5.71 28.05 -5.31
N TRP A 120 -4.69 27.20 -5.42
CA TRP A 120 -3.47 27.31 -4.61
C TRP A 120 -2.39 28.10 -5.36
N PRO A 121 -1.49 28.78 -4.63
CA PRO A 121 -0.26 29.29 -5.21
C PRO A 121 0.58 28.15 -5.78
N GLU A 122 1.25 28.37 -6.92
CA GLU A 122 2.12 27.37 -7.56
C GLU A 122 3.20 26.82 -6.61
N SER A 123 3.73 27.66 -5.71
CA SER A 123 4.71 27.25 -4.69
C SER A 123 4.15 26.20 -3.73
N LYS A 124 2.87 26.31 -3.35
CA LYS A 124 2.20 25.33 -2.49
C LYS A 124 1.95 24.02 -3.23
N ILE A 125 1.57 24.09 -4.50
CA ILE A 125 1.40 22.89 -5.35
C ILE A 125 2.73 22.14 -5.44
N SER A 126 3.80 22.85 -5.83
CA SER A 126 5.15 22.26 -5.94
C SER A 126 5.63 21.63 -4.64
N ALA A 127 5.49 22.32 -3.50
CA ALA A 127 5.89 21.78 -2.20
C ALA A 127 5.08 20.54 -1.80
N THR A 128 3.77 20.54 -2.07
CA THR A 128 2.88 19.40 -1.77
C THR A 128 3.27 18.19 -2.61
N VAL A 129 3.46 18.40 -3.92
CA VAL A 129 3.88 17.37 -4.88
C VAL A 129 5.22 16.76 -4.48
N GLN A 130 6.24 17.60 -4.24
CA GLN A 130 7.58 17.16 -3.84
C GLN A 130 7.56 16.37 -2.53
N TRP A 131 6.80 16.82 -1.54
CA TRP A 131 6.70 16.13 -0.26
C TRP A 131 5.99 14.78 -0.40
N TRP A 132 4.90 14.75 -1.17
CA TRP A 132 4.14 13.54 -1.45
C TRP A 132 4.99 12.49 -2.17
N THR A 133 5.73 12.88 -3.21
CA THR A 133 6.59 11.96 -3.98
C THR A 133 7.78 11.48 -3.16
N SER A 134 8.36 12.33 -2.32
CA SER A 134 9.45 11.96 -1.40
C SER A 134 9.00 10.92 -0.37
N LEU A 135 7.87 11.15 0.31
CA LEU A 135 7.33 10.19 1.26
C LEU A 135 6.89 8.88 0.59
N ASN A 136 6.54 8.90 -0.69
CA ASN A 136 6.14 7.70 -1.42
C ASN A 136 7.28 6.67 -1.49
N TYR A 137 8.55 7.07 -1.40
CA TYR A 137 9.67 6.12 -1.24
C TYR A 137 9.56 5.30 0.03
N LEU A 138 9.31 5.94 1.16
CA LEU A 138 9.09 5.26 2.43
C LEU A 138 7.86 4.36 2.37
N ARG A 139 6.76 4.84 1.77
CA ARG A 139 5.55 4.02 1.56
C ARG A 139 5.83 2.76 0.75
N MET A 140 6.62 2.87 -0.33
CA MET A 140 7.02 1.71 -1.13
C MET A 140 7.92 0.74 -0.35
N LEU A 141 8.85 1.26 0.45
CA LEU A 141 9.70 0.43 1.30
C LEU A 141 8.87 -0.38 2.31
N LEU A 142 7.88 0.25 2.95
CA LEU A 142 6.95 -0.43 3.86
C LEU A 142 6.15 -1.52 3.14
N GLY A 143 5.63 -1.23 1.94
CA GLY A 143 4.91 -2.21 1.13
C GLY A 143 5.78 -3.42 0.76
N ALA A 144 7.01 -3.18 0.29
CA ALA A 144 7.97 -4.23 -0.05
C ALA A 144 8.36 -5.08 1.17
N ALA A 145 8.63 -4.45 2.32
CA ALA A 145 8.98 -5.13 3.55
C ALA A 145 7.82 -5.99 4.08
N GLY A 146 6.60 -5.43 4.13
CA GLY A 146 5.40 -6.14 4.55
C GLY A 146 5.09 -7.33 3.66
N TRP A 147 5.21 -7.17 2.34
CA TRP A 147 5.03 -8.26 1.39
C TRP A 147 6.09 -9.35 1.54
N SER A 148 7.35 -8.98 1.71
CA SER A 148 8.45 -9.92 1.93
C SER A 148 8.25 -10.74 3.20
N CYS A 149 7.80 -10.12 4.30
CA CYS A 149 7.42 -10.83 5.51
C CYS A 149 6.26 -11.81 5.27
N ALA A 150 5.23 -11.40 4.53
CA ALA A 150 4.08 -12.24 4.21
C ALA A 150 4.48 -13.45 3.35
N LEU A 151 5.30 -13.25 2.32
CA LEU A 151 5.85 -14.30 1.47
C LEU A 151 6.74 -15.26 2.25
N ARG A 152 7.59 -14.74 3.15
CA ARG A 152 8.44 -15.57 4.02
C ARG A 152 7.59 -16.41 4.97
N ALA A 153 6.55 -15.82 5.56
CA ALA A 153 5.62 -16.55 6.39
C ALA A 153 4.95 -17.68 5.59
N LEU A 154 4.47 -17.40 4.38
CA LEU A 154 3.80 -18.38 3.53
C LEU A 154 4.74 -19.53 3.12
N SER A 155 5.97 -19.21 2.72
CA SER A 155 7.00 -20.19 2.38
C SER A 155 7.30 -21.15 3.54
N LEU A 156 7.45 -20.62 4.76
CA LEU A 156 7.68 -21.45 5.96
C LEU A 156 6.46 -22.30 6.31
N ALA A 157 5.24 -21.81 6.11
CA ALA A 157 4.03 -22.59 6.30
C ALA A 157 3.96 -23.78 5.32
N ALA A 158 4.29 -23.55 4.05
CA ALA A 158 4.31 -24.60 3.03
C ALA A 158 5.37 -25.67 3.34
N ALA A 159 6.59 -25.27 3.73
CA ALA A 159 7.66 -26.19 4.08
C ALA A 159 7.34 -27.06 5.32
N ALA A 160 6.59 -26.52 6.28
CA ALA A 160 6.13 -27.27 7.45
C ALA A 160 5.07 -28.33 7.10
N ASN A 161 4.26 -28.09 6.07
CA ASN A 161 3.22 -29.03 5.65
C ASN A 161 3.76 -30.20 4.81
N GLY A 162 4.89 -30.03 4.11
CA GLY A 162 5.52 -31.10 3.31
C GLY A 162 6.45 -32.04 4.09
N ARG A 163 6.60 -31.82 5.41
CA ARG A 163 7.46 -32.63 6.30
C ARG A 163 6.66 -33.53 7.26
N GLY A 164 5.34 -33.60 7.10
CA GLY A 164 4.45 -34.49 7.84
C GLY A 164 3.79 -35.48 6.88
#